data_AF-A0AAV5UYQ2-F1
#
_entry.id   AF-A0AAV5UYQ2-F1
#
_cell.length_a   1.000
_cell.length_b   1.000
_cell.length_c   1.000
_cell.angle_alpha   90.00
_cell.angle_beta   90.00
_cell.angle_gamma   90.00
#
_symmetry.space_group_name_H-M   'P 1'
#
loop_
_entity.id
_entity.type
_entity.pdbx_description
1 polymer ?
#
loop_
_entity_poly.entity_id
_entity_poly.type
_entity_poly.pdbx_seq_one_letter_code
_entity_poly.pdbx_strand_id
1 'polypeptide(L)'
;LPGLPTVTCADDSIVVKVDTERPFTGNIYTKGFFEDEKCTVQGTRRASSEIRIPLNSQCGTRRRRMVSPRGILLDVTVVVMFHSLFLTKIDRSYHVECFYVQYDKEVSQSYDVSILPSIDLKSSNLNEEVHASREAAAPTCKYEVLHGGPSGSPLKYAKIGDVVYHNYGPGGGPSMCMTVHSCVVDDGRGRGQQLIDERGRVYNAWL
;
A
#
# COMPACT_ATOMS: atom_id res chain seq x y z
N LEU A 1 17.86 9.53 8.80
CA LEU A 1 17.79 8.60 7.65
C LEU A 1 18.20 9.41 6.46
N PRO A 2 19.23 8.99 5.72
CA PRO A 2 19.74 9.73 4.57
C PRO A 2 18.75 9.73 3.39
N GLY A 3 17.73 8.86 3.40
CA GLY A 3 16.73 8.79 2.34
C GLY A 3 15.55 7.85 2.66
N LEU A 4 14.77 7.54 1.63
CA LEU A 4 13.75 6.50 1.66
C LEU A 4 14.40 5.10 1.72
N PRO A 5 13.77 4.13 2.37
CA PRO A 5 14.25 2.75 2.37
C PRO A 5 14.14 2.13 0.96
N THR A 6 15.00 1.17 0.69
CA THR A 6 14.95 0.38 -0.54
C THR A 6 13.97 -0.78 -0.35
N VAL A 7 13.01 -0.91 -1.27
CA VAL A 7 12.01 -1.98 -1.25
C VAL A 7 12.32 -2.98 -2.36
N THR A 8 12.25 -4.27 -2.05
CA THR A 8 12.36 -5.36 -3.02
C THR A 8 11.19 -6.32 -2.85
N CYS A 9 10.34 -6.39 -3.87
CA CYS A 9 9.19 -7.29 -3.94
C CYS A 9 9.64 -8.60 -4.60
N ALA A 10 9.96 -9.62 -3.80
CA ALA A 10 10.29 -10.96 -4.29
C ALA A 10 9.01 -11.81 -4.42
N ASP A 11 9.14 -13.00 -5.01
CA ASP A 11 8.00 -13.91 -5.22
C ASP A 11 7.42 -14.47 -3.90
N ASP A 12 8.23 -14.53 -2.85
CA ASP A 12 7.89 -15.12 -1.56
C ASP A 12 7.87 -14.11 -0.41
N SER A 13 8.36 -12.89 -0.62
CA SER A 13 8.56 -11.92 0.46
C SER A 13 8.70 -10.47 -0.01
N ILE A 14 8.42 -9.54 0.90
CA ILE A 14 8.75 -8.11 0.75
C ILE A 14 9.97 -7.84 1.63
N VAL A 15 11.05 -7.35 1.02
CA VAL A 15 12.27 -6.96 1.74
C VAL A 15 12.35 -5.45 1.79
N VAL A 16 12.50 -4.90 2.99
CA VAL A 16 12.69 -3.46 3.20
C VAL A 16 14.05 -3.25 3.85
N LYS A 17 14.95 -2.59 3.11
CA LYS A 17 16.29 -2.24 3.57
C LYS A 17 16.33 -0.78 3.98
N VAL A 18 16.80 -0.55 5.20
CA VAL A 18 16.91 0.77 5.82
C VAL A 18 18.39 1.07 6.05
N ASP A 19 18.87 2.15 5.44
CA ASP A 19 20.20 2.70 5.68
C ASP A 19 20.09 3.92 6.61
N THR A 20 21.00 4.03 7.59
CA THR A 20 21.05 5.08 8.60
C THR A 20 22.41 5.77 8.59
N GLU A 21 22.45 7.08 8.89
CA GLU A 21 23.71 7.83 8.97
C GLU A 21 24.59 7.38 10.14
N ARG A 22 23.98 6.85 11.20
CA ARG A 22 24.65 6.37 12.42
C ARG A 22 24.27 4.91 12.69
N PRO A 23 25.09 4.16 13.45
CA PRO A 23 24.74 2.82 13.91
C PRO A 23 23.31 2.74 14.46
N PHE A 24 22.52 1.80 13.94
CA PHE A 24 21.13 1.59 14.32
C PHE A 24 21.01 0.50 15.40
N THR A 25 20.34 0.84 16.50
CA THR A 25 20.08 -0.06 17.66
C THR A 25 18.60 -0.15 18.02
N GLY A 26 17.74 0.45 17.21
CA GLY A 26 16.31 0.43 17.42
C GLY A 26 15.67 -0.83 16.85
N ASN A 27 14.39 -0.74 16.47
CA ASN A 27 13.62 -1.85 15.93
C ASN A 27 12.98 -1.48 14.58
N ILE A 28 12.95 -2.44 13.67
CA ILE A 28 12.20 -2.37 12.41
C ILE A 28 11.11 -3.45 12.50
N TYR A 29 9.85 -3.09 12.34
CA TYR A 29 8.74 -4.02 12.52
C TYR A 29 7.53 -3.68 11.65
N THR A 30 6.63 -4.63 11.42
CA THR A 30 5.37 -4.35 10.73
C THR A 30 4.33 -3.76 11.69
N LYS A 31 3.58 -2.75 11.23
CA LYS A 31 2.61 -2.01 12.05
C LYS A 31 1.62 -2.96 12.72
N GLY A 32 1.56 -2.91 14.06
CA GLY A 32 0.70 -3.76 14.88
C GLY A 32 1.34 -5.08 15.34
N PHE A 33 2.57 -5.38 14.92
CA PHE A 33 3.25 -6.66 15.20
C PHE A 33 4.61 -6.48 15.89
N PHE A 34 4.79 -5.41 16.67
CA PHE A 34 6.03 -5.14 17.42
C PHE A 34 6.42 -6.28 18.39
N GLU A 35 5.43 -6.91 19.01
CA GLU A 35 5.65 -8.01 19.97
C GLU A 35 5.92 -9.36 19.30
N ASP A 36 5.69 -9.48 17.98
CA ASP A 36 5.97 -10.70 17.23
C ASP A 36 7.40 -10.65 16.69
N GLU A 37 8.27 -11.49 17.25
CA GLU A 37 9.67 -11.60 16.84
C GLU A 37 9.84 -11.98 15.37
N LYS A 38 8.86 -12.65 14.75
CA LYS A 38 8.91 -12.99 13.31
C LYS A 38 8.67 -11.77 12.42
N CYS A 39 8.06 -10.73 12.97
CA CYS A 39 7.69 -9.50 12.28
C CYS A 39 8.53 -8.30 12.72
N THR A 40 9.58 -8.55 13.51
CA THR A 40 10.42 -7.53 14.13
C THR A 40 11.90 -7.88 13.97
N VAL A 41 12.71 -6.88 13.62
CA VAL A 41 14.17 -6.98 13.51
C VAL A 41 14.79 -5.92 14.38
N GLN A 42 15.69 -6.33 15.27
CA GLN A 42 16.48 -5.41 16.09
C GLN A 42 17.73 -4.95 15.34
N GLY A 43 18.05 -3.66 15.47
CA GLY A 43 19.25 -3.06 14.89
C GLY A 43 20.54 -3.67 15.45
N THR A 44 21.47 -3.98 14.56
CA THR A 44 22.72 -4.70 14.89
C THR A 44 23.93 -3.78 15.13
N ARG A 45 23.71 -2.51 15.50
CA ARG A 45 24.75 -1.45 15.54
C ARG A 45 25.45 -1.22 14.19
N ARG A 46 24.81 -1.62 13.10
CA ARG A 46 25.24 -1.34 11.73
C ARG A 46 24.46 -0.16 11.18
N ALA A 47 25.01 0.49 10.17
CA ALA A 47 24.36 1.56 9.43
C ALA A 47 23.32 1.04 8.42
N SER A 48 23.23 -0.28 8.22
CA SER A 48 22.27 -0.92 7.32
C SER A 48 21.56 -2.03 8.09
N SER A 49 20.25 -2.10 7.97
CA SER A 49 19.42 -3.17 8.53
C SER A 49 18.25 -3.45 7.59
N GLU A 50 17.79 -4.69 7.53
CA GLU A 50 16.71 -5.10 6.65
C GLU A 50 15.69 -5.95 7.39
N ILE A 51 14.43 -5.83 6.99
CA ILE A 51 13.35 -6.72 7.40
C ILE A 51 12.84 -7.48 6.18
N ARG A 52 12.75 -8.81 6.30
CA ARG A 52 12.15 -9.69 5.31
C ARG A 52 10.79 -10.13 5.81
N ILE A 53 9.74 -9.79 5.08
CA ILE A 53 8.35 -10.05 5.43
C ILE A 53 7.84 -11.13 4.48
N PRO A 54 7.75 -12.41 4.90
CA PRO A 54 7.24 -13.47 4.04
C PRO A 54 5.78 -13.22 3.67
N LEU A 55 5.41 -13.44 2.41
CA LEU A 55 4.05 -13.17 1.93
C LEU A 55 3.01 -14.10 2.56
N ASN A 56 3.42 -15.28 3.02
CA ASN A 56 2.60 -16.26 3.73
C ASN A 56 2.62 -16.08 5.26
N SER A 57 3.30 -15.06 5.78
CA SER A 57 3.37 -14.79 7.21
C SER A 57 2.12 -14.07 7.73
N GLN A 58 1.97 -14.02 9.05
CA GLN A 58 0.95 -13.24 9.73
C GLN A 58 1.44 -11.84 10.12
N CYS A 59 2.41 -11.27 9.40
CA CYS A 59 2.99 -9.95 9.70
C CYS A 59 2.19 -8.76 9.15
N GLY A 60 0.88 -8.91 8.97
CA GLY A 60 -0.01 -7.82 8.57
C GLY A 60 0.00 -7.45 7.09
N THR A 61 0.65 -8.24 6.23
CA THR A 61 0.59 -8.04 4.77
C THR A 61 -0.84 -8.24 4.26
N ARG A 62 -1.39 -7.20 3.64
CA ARG A 62 -2.75 -7.21 3.07
C ARG A 62 -2.70 -7.56 1.59
N ARG A 63 -3.70 -8.31 1.14
CA ARG A 63 -3.84 -8.70 -0.27
C ARG A 63 -5.12 -8.12 -0.84
N ARG A 64 -5.01 -7.32 -1.91
CA ARG A 64 -6.15 -6.75 -2.64
C ARG A 64 -6.08 -7.19 -4.09
N ARG A 65 -7.19 -7.72 -4.62
CA ARG A 65 -7.30 -8.03 -6.05
C ARG A 65 -7.59 -6.75 -6.82
N MET A 66 -6.77 -6.43 -7.81
CA MET A 66 -6.94 -5.28 -8.68
C MET A 66 -7.56 -5.73 -10.00
N VAL A 67 -8.54 -4.96 -10.48
CA VAL A 67 -9.24 -5.24 -11.73
C VAL A 67 -8.58 -4.54 -12.92
N SER A 68 -7.99 -3.36 -12.70
CA SER A 68 -7.37 -2.53 -13.74
C SER A 68 -6.15 -1.79 -13.18
N PRO A 69 -4.91 -2.17 -13.55
CA PRO A 69 -4.54 -3.41 -14.25
C PRO A 69 -4.91 -4.68 -13.44
N ARG A 70 -5.13 -5.80 -14.14
CA ARG A 70 -5.43 -7.08 -13.47
C ARG A 70 -4.21 -7.57 -12.71
N GLY A 71 -4.38 -7.85 -11.42
CA GLY A 71 -3.29 -8.34 -10.60
C GLY A 71 -3.62 -8.37 -9.11
N ILE A 72 -2.59 -8.51 -8.30
CA ILE A 72 -2.69 -8.53 -6.84
C ILE A 72 -1.80 -7.42 -6.30
N LEU A 73 -2.40 -6.50 -5.54
CA LEU A 73 -1.69 -5.50 -4.75
C LEU A 73 -1.46 -6.06 -3.35
N LEU A 74 -0.20 -6.11 -2.94
CA LEU A 74 0.23 -6.45 -1.59
C LEU A 74 0.69 -5.19 -0.88
N ASP A 75 0.06 -4.87 0.25
CA ASP A 75 0.40 -3.68 1.05
C ASP A 75 0.80 -4.05 2.48
N VAL A 76 1.86 -3.40 3.00
CA VAL A 76 2.32 -3.55 4.38
C VAL A 76 2.92 -2.24 4.89
N THR A 77 2.70 -1.94 6.16
CA THR A 77 3.28 -0.74 6.78
C THR A 77 4.44 -1.15 7.68
N VAL A 78 5.64 -0.64 7.40
CA VAL A 78 6.87 -0.90 8.16
C VAL A 78 7.22 0.31 9.01
N VAL A 79 7.44 0.08 10.31
CA VAL A 79 7.83 1.10 11.27
C VAL A 79 9.31 0.94 11.61
N VAL A 80 10.06 2.03 11.50
CA VAL A 80 11.46 2.15 11.91
C VAL A 80 11.48 3.00 13.17
N MET A 81 11.69 2.34 14.31
CA MET A 81 11.78 2.94 15.63
C MET A 81 13.26 3.04 16.04
N PHE A 82 13.76 4.24 16.33
CA PHE A 82 15.18 4.45 16.66
C PHE A 82 15.53 4.16 18.10
N HIS A 83 14.57 4.30 19.01
CA HIS A 83 14.73 3.91 20.40
C HIS A 83 14.40 2.43 20.58
N SER A 84 15.00 1.74 21.55
CA SER A 84 14.77 0.31 21.75
C SER A 84 13.43 -0.01 22.43
N LEU A 85 12.87 0.94 23.19
CA LEU A 85 11.72 0.70 24.08
C LEU A 85 10.42 1.44 23.72
N PHE A 86 10.48 2.56 22.99
CA PHE A 86 9.30 3.41 22.79
C PHE A 86 9.41 4.25 21.53
N LEU A 87 8.26 4.67 21.00
CA LEU A 87 8.18 5.53 19.83
C LEU A 87 8.59 6.98 20.17
N THR A 88 9.33 7.60 19.25
CA THR A 88 9.87 8.94 19.34
C THR A 88 9.56 9.74 18.08
N LYS A 89 9.77 11.07 18.16
CA LYS A 89 9.52 12.00 17.04
C LYS A 89 10.33 11.70 15.78
N ILE A 90 11.48 11.02 15.90
CA ILE A 90 12.35 10.74 14.74
C ILE A 90 11.99 9.45 14.01
N ASP A 91 11.11 8.65 14.60
CA ASP A 91 10.66 7.37 14.03
C ASP A 91 9.82 7.58 12.79
N ARG A 92 9.85 6.58 11.91
CA ARG A 92 9.22 6.66 10.59
C ARG A 92 8.36 5.44 10.33
N SER A 93 7.25 5.67 9.65
CA SER A 93 6.35 4.63 9.17
C SER A 93 6.29 4.73 7.66
N TYR A 94 6.52 3.60 6.98
CA TYR A 94 6.55 3.49 5.52
C TYR A 94 5.44 2.57 5.07
N HIS A 95 4.50 3.10 4.28
CA HIS A 95 3.51 2.29 3.60
C HIS A 95 4.13 1.75 2.31
N VAL A 96 4.31 0.44 2.24
CA VAL A 96 4.98 -0.27 1.15
C VAL A 96 3.92 -1.00 0.34
N GLU A 97 3.96 -0.82 -0.98
CA GLU A 97 3.04 -1.44 -1.93
C GLU A 97 3.84 -2.21 -2.99
N CYS A 98 3.50 -3.49 -3.18
CA CYS A 98 4.05 -4.36 -4.21
C CYS A 98 2.90 -4.84 -5.11
N PHE A 99 2.94 -4.48 -6.38
CA PHE A 99 1.93 -4.89 -7.34
C PHE A 99 2.43 -6.03 -8.23
N TYR A 100 1.70 -7.15 -8.22
CA TYR A 100 1.99 -8.33 -9.03
C TYR A 100 0.96 -8.42 -10.15
N VAL A 101 1.39 -8.06 -11.37
CA VAL A 101 0.55 -8.08 -12.58
C VAL A 101 0.26 -9.53 -12.96
N GLN A 102 -1.01 -9.86 -13.19
CA GLN A 102 -1.37 -11.11 -13.84
C GLN A 102 -1.39 -10.88 -15.35
N TYR A 103 -0.32 -11.29 -16.04
CA TYR A 103 -0.35 -11.37 -17.50
C TYR A 103 -1.03 -12.68 -17.90
N ASP A 104 -2.04 -12.59 -18.77
CA ASP A 104 -2.45 -13.71 -19.60
C ASP A 104 -1.30 -13.98 -20.59
N LYS A 105 -0.24 -14.66 -20.13
CA LYS A 105 0.77 -15.17 -21.04
C LYS A 105 0.11 -16.30 -21.82
N GLU A 106 -0.26 -16.04 -23.07
CA GLU A 106 -0.28 -17.11 -24.07
C GLU A 106 1.14 -17.69 -24.10
N VAL A 107 1.33 -18.82 -23.43
CA VAL A 107 2.57 -19.58 -23.53
C VAL A 107 2.56 -20.19 -24.93
N SER A 108 3.15 -19.50 -25.91
CA SER A 108 3.52 -20.11 -27.17
C SER A 108 4.72 -21.03 -26.92
N GLN A 109 4.45 -22.20 -26.33
CA GLN A 109 5.42 -23.27 -26.29
C GLN A 109 5.51 -23.81 -27.73
N SER A 110 6.59 -23.46 -28.44
CA SER A 110 6.94 -24.12 -29.69
C SER A 110 7.45 -25.53 -29.38
N TYR A 111 6.52 -26.44 -29.11
CA TYR A 111 6.77 -27.87 -29.23
C TYR A 111 5.84 -28.40 -30.31
N ASP A 112 6.46 -28.81 -31.42
CA ASP A 112 5.83 -29.53 -32.51
C ASP A 112 5.38 -30.89 -31.98
N VAL A 113 4.09 -30.96 -31.62
CA VAL A 113 3.40 -32.23 -31.42
C VAL A 113 2.05 -32.10 -32.10
N SER A 114 1.95 -32.76 -33.24
CA SER A 114 0.80 -32.84 -34.12
C SER A 114 -0.41 -33.42 -33.38
N ILE A 115 -1.25 -32.53 -32.86
CA ILE A 115 -2.61 -32.84 -32.42
C ILE A 115 -3.52 -31.83 -33.10
N LEU A 116 -4.51 -32.35 -33.82
CA LEU A 116 -5.45 -31.63 -34.67
C LEU A 116 -5.93 -30.32 -34.01
N PRO A 117 -5.84 -29.16 -34.69
CA PRO A 117 -6.30 -27.90 -34.10
C PRO A 117 -7.83 -27.94 -33.96
N SER A 118 -8.33 -27.78 -32.73
CA SER A 118 -9.72 -27.42 -32.48
C SER A 118 -9.94 -25.98 -32.97
N ILE A 119 -10.86 -25.81 -33.90
CA ILE A 119 -11.30 -24.50 -34.37
C ILE A 119 -12.17 -23.88 -33.27
N ASP A 120 -11.62 -22.90 -32.55
CA ASP A 120 -12.41 -22.02 -31.69
C ASP A 120 -13.20 -21.05 -32.57
N LEU A 121 -14.52 -21.22 -32.60
CA LEU A 121 -15.45 -20.27 -33.20
C LEU A 121 -15.49 -19.01 -32.32
N LYS A 122 -14.60 -18.04 -32.60
CA LYS A 122 -14.78 -16.67 -32.13
C LYS A 122 -16.06 -16.14 -32.79
N SER A 123 -17.08 -15.84 -32.00
CA SER A 123 -18.19 -15.02 -32.50
C SER A 123 -17.64 -13.63 -32.78
N SER A 124 -17.30 -13.38 -34.04
CA SER A 124 -17.27 -12.05 -34.59
C SER A 124 -18.64 -11.44 -34.34
N ASN A 125 -18.72 -10.47 -33.43
CA ASN A 125 -19.61 -9.32 -33.55
C ASN A 125 -19.32 -8.29 -32.44
N LEU A 126 -18.73 -7.19 -32.91
CA LEU A 126 -18.89 -5.81 -32.45
C LEU A 126 -18.05 -5.38 -31.24
N ASN A 127 -17.14 -4.44 -31.53
CA ASN A 127 -16.50 -3.42 -30.66
C ASN A 127 -15.21 -3.74 -29.85
N GLU A 128 -14.22 -4.34 -30.51
CA GLU A 128 -12.81 -4.33 -30.07
C GLU A 128 -12.09 -2.96 -30.19
N GLU A 129 -12.77 -1.89 -30.59
CA GLU A 129 -12.21 -0.51 -30.60
C GLU A 129 -12.79 0.42 -29.50
N VAL A 130 -13.68 -0.09 -28.62
CA VAL A 130 -14.31 0.73 -27.57
C VAL A 130 -13.73 0.47 -26.16
N HIS A 131 -12.96 -0.60 -25.97
CA HIS A 131 -12.36 -0.89 -24.65
C HIS A 131 -10.99 -0.25 -24.43
N ALA A 132 -10.23 0.04 -25.49
CA ALA A 132 -8.94 0.71 -25.39
C ALA A 132 -9.04 2.24 -25.17
N SER A 133 -10.20 2.86 -25.44
CA SER A 133 -10.42 4.31 -25.29
C SER A 133 -10.97 4.72 -23.91
N ARG A 134 -11.37 3.75 -23.06
CA ARG A 134 -11.73 4.01 -21.65
C ARG A 134 -10.55 3.97 -20.68
N GLU A 135 -9.38 3.55 -21.14
CA GLU A 135 -8.10 3.68 -20.43
C GLU A 135 -7.44 5.06 -20.62
N ALA A 136 -8.15 6.01 -21.24
CA ALA A 136 -7.73 7.40 -21.28
C ALA A 136 -7.81 8.04 -19.88
N ALA A 137 -6.68 7.99 -19.18
CA ALA A 137 -6.34 8.75 -17.97
C ALA A 137 -7.40 8.69 -16.84
N ALA A 138 -7.41 7.59 -16.09
CA ALA A 138 -8.04 7.60 -14.77
C ALA A 138 -7.48 8.80 -13.96
N PRO A 139 -8.33 9.60 -13.27
CA PRO A 139 -7.86 10.73 -12.51
C PRO A 139 -6.94 10.25 -11.38
N THR A 140 -5.79 10.89 -11.24
CA THR A 140 -4.98 10.75 -10.02
C THR A 140 -5.82 11.25 -8.85
N CYS A 141 -5.90 10.51 -7.75
CA CYS A 141 -6.52 10.96 -6.50
C CYS A 141 -5.43 11.35 -5.50
N LYS A 142 -5.61 12.45 -4.78
CA LYS A 142 -4.70 12.90 -3.72
C LYS A 142 -5.40 12.84 -2.37
N TYR A 143 -4.72 12.29 -1.37
CA TYR A 143 -5.18 12.24 0.01
C TYR A 143 -4.09 12.77 0.94
N GLU A 144 -4.47 13.70 1.82
CA GLU A 144 -3.59 14.28 2.84
C GLU A 144 -4.36 14.47 4.15
N VAL A 145 -3.67 14.38 5.29
CA VAL A 145 -4.22 14.75 6.60
C VAL A 145 -3.56 16.03 7.05
N LEU A 146 -4.34 17.01 7.51
CA LEU A 146 -3.88 18.34 7.92
C LEU A 146 -4.18 18.60 9.41
N HIS A 147 -3.38 19.46 10.05
CA HIS A 147 -3.67 19.94 11.40
C HIS A 147 -4.88 20.88 11.43
N GLY A 148 -5.86 20.59 12.28
CA GLY A 148 -7.02 21.45 12.54
C GLY A 148 -8.02 21.47 11.39
N GLY A 149 -7.70 22.19 10.31
CA GLY A 149 -8.66 22.52 9.25
C GLY A 149 -8.08 22.47 7.83
N PRO A 150 -8.85 22.92 6.82
CA PRO A 150 -8.50 22.80 5.40
C PRO A 150 -7.27 23.60 4.98
N SER A 151 -6.90 24.65 5.74
CA SER A 151 -5.66 25.42 5.53
C SER A 151 -4.52 24.96 6.46
N GLY A 152 -4.69 23.82 7.12
CA GLY A 152 -3.71 23.24 8.02
C GLY A 152 -2.44 22.77 7.29
N SER A 153 -1.36 22.63 8.04
CA SER A 153 -0.13 22.03 7.52
C SER A 153 -0.26 20.49 7.48
N PRO A 154 0.45 19.79 6.56
CA PRO A 154 0.46 18.34 6.50
C PRO A 154 0.86 17.72 7.84
N LEU A 155 -0.02 16.88 8.35
CA LEU A 155 0.09 16.21 9.64
C LEU A 155 1.04 15.03 9.54
N LYS A 156 2.08 15.03 10.39
CA LYS A 156 2.98 13.87 10.57
C LYS A 156 2.73 13.14 11.89
N TYR A 157 2.32 13.90 12.91
CA TYR A 157 2.09 13.40 14.27
C TYR A 157 0.95 14.20 14.90
N ALA A 158 0.07 13.53 15.63
CA ALA A 158 -1.00 14.14 16.41
C ALA A 158 -0.95 13.64 17.86
N LYS A 159 -1.40 14.47 18.79
CA LYS A 159 -1.68 14.09 20.18
C LYS A 159 -3.15 13.74 20.32
N ILE A 160 -3.46 12.98 21.36
CA ILE A 160 -4.85 12.73 21.74
C ILE A 160 -5.51 14.08 22.05
N GLY A 161 -6.64 14.34 21.39
CA GLY A 161 -7.37 15.61 21.47
C GLY A 161 -7.02 16.62 20.36
N ASP A 162 -6.01 16.36 19.54
CA ASP A 162 -5.77 17.18 18.34
C ASP A 162 -6.86 16.92 17.31
N VAL A 163 -7.45 17.99 16.78
CA VAL A 163 -8.37 17.92 15.64
C VAL A 163 -7.58 17.78 14.35
N VAL A 164 -7.97 16.85 13.48
CA VAL A 164 -7.32 16.57 12.20
C VAL A 164 -8.31 16.69 11.04
N TYR A 165 -7.84 17.16 9.90
CA TYR A 165 -8.67 17.36 8.71
C TYR A 165 -8.22 16.44 7.58
N HIS A 166 -9.12 15.56 7.14
CA HIS A 166 -8.87 14.64 6.03
C HIS A 166 -9.20 15.33 4.70
N ASN A 167 -8.17 15.69 3.94
CA ASN A 167 -8.30 16.36 2.66
C ASN A 167 -8.22 15.35 1.51
N TYR A 168 -9.34 15.17 0.81
CA TYR A 168 -9.43 14.35 -0.39
C TYR A 168 -9.60 15.27 -1.59
N GLY A 169 -8.61 15.33 -2.48
CA GLY A 169 -8.65 16.16 -3.68
C GLY A 169 -8.42 15.37 -4.97
N PRO A 170 -8.99 15.81 -6.10
CA PRO A 170 -8.54 15.32 -7.40
C PRO A 170 -7.08 15.76 -7.61
N GLY A 171 -6.24 14.82 -8.01
CA GLY A 171 -4.88 15.06 -8.51
C GLY A 171 -4.83 15.26 -10.04
N GLY A 172 -6.00 15.33 -10.70
CA GLY A 172 -6.16 15.50 -12.15
C GLY A 172 -6.91 16.79 -12.55
N GLY A 173 -7.19 16.94 -13.84
CA GLY A 173 -7.72 18.16 -14.46
C GLY A 173 -9.12 18.61 -13.99
N PRO A 174 -9.54 19.83 -14.37
CA PRO A 174 -10.67 20.57 -13.76
C PRO A 174 -12.08 20.01 -14.03
N SER A 175 -12.22 18.91 -14.78
CA SER A 175 -13.53 18.36 -15.21
C SER A 175 -14.00 17.12 -14.45
N MET A 176 -13.28 16.70 -13.38
CA MET A 176 -13.59 15.47 -12.64
C MET A 176 -13.90 15.74 -11.17
N CYS A 177 -15.00 15.16 -10.69
CA CYS A 177 -15.37 15.16 -9.28
C CYS A 177 -14.97 13.83 -8.64
N MET A 178 -14.53 13.88 -7.39
CA MET A 178 -14.18 12.70 -6.60
C MET A 178 -15.22 12.49 -5.49
N THR A 179 -15.62 11.23 -5.28
CA THR A 179 -16.42 10.81 -4.13
C THR A 179 -15.64 9.77 -3.35
N VAL A 180 -15.54 9.95 -2.03
CA VAL A 180 -14.91 8.96 -1.16
C VAL A 180 -15.95 7.89 -0.82
N HIS A 181 -15.79 6.71 -1.40
CA HIS A 181 -16.73 5.61 -1.19
C HIS A 181 -16.68 5.07 0.24
N SER A 182 -15.50 4.97 0.86
CA SER A 182 -15.35 4.49 2.23
C SER A 182 -14.00 4.86 2.81
N CYS A 183 -13.90 5.06 4.12
CA CYS A 183 -12.65 5.31 4.82
C CYS A 183 -12.63 4.54 6.14
N VAL A 184 -11.56 3.77 6.35
CA VAL A 184 -11.33 2.98 7.57
C VAL A 184 -9.93 3.31 8.07
N VAL A 185 -9.83 3.63 9.34
CA VAL A 185 -8.54 3.75 10.04
C VAL A 185 -8.33 2.47 10.82
N ASP A 186 -7.15 1.85 10.69
CA ASP A 186 -6.86 0.58 11.35
C ASP A 186 -5.54 0.60 12.13
N ASP A 187 -5.41 -0.37 13.03
CA ASP A 187 -4.26 -0.57 13.91
C ASP A 187 -3.12 -1.41 13.28
N GLY A 188 -3.28 -1.88 12.04
CA GLY A 188 -2.38 -2.80 11.35
C GLY A 188 -2.77 -4.28 11.51
N ARG A 189 -3.51 -4.64 12.55
CA ARG A 189 -3.95 -6.04 12.84
C ARG A 189 -5.35 -6.36 12.34
N GLY A 190 -5.92 -5.48 11.52
CA GLY A 190 -7.27 -5.65 10.96
C GLY A 190 -8.39 -5.17 11.86
N ARG A 191 -8.08 -4.57 13.02
CA ARG A 191 -9.08 -3.82 13.80
C ARG A 191 -9.09 -2.39 13.29
N GLY A 192 -10.20 -2.01 12.67
CA GLY A 192 -10.39 -0.68 12.13
C GLY A 192 -11.66 -0.01 12.63
N GLN A 193 -11.63 1.31 12.66
CA GLN A 193 -12.78 2.17 12.84
C GLN A 193 -13.17 2.75 11.49
N GLN A 194 -14.43 2.57 11.10
CA GLN A 194 -14.98 3.20 9.91
C GLN A 194 -15.25 4.67 10.19
N LEU A 195 -14.64 5.53 9.37
CA LEU A 195 -14.88 6.98 9.37
C LEU A 195 -15.89 7.37 8.30
N ILE A 196 -15.92 6.67 7.17
CA ILE A 196 -16.87 6.89 6.07
C ILE A 196 -17.41 5.53 5.61
N ASP A 197 -18.74 5.34 5.58
CA ASP A 197 -19.34 4.12 5.01
C ASP A 197 -19.33 4.09 3.49
N GLU A 198 -19.62 2.91 2.95
CA GLU A 198 -19.80 2.59 1.52
C GLU A 198 -20.79 3.50 0.77
N ARG A 199 -21.57 4.32 1.47
CA ARG A 199 -22.47 5.31 0.86
C ARG A 199 -21.88 6.73 0.90
N GLY A 200 -20.62 6.88 1.29
CA GLY A 200 -19.95 8.17 1.46
C GLY A 200 -20.37 8.93 2.72
N ARG A 201 -21.01 8.29 3.71
CA ARG A 201 -21.50 8.98 4.93
C ARG A 201 -20.48 8.90 6.05
N VAL A 202 -20.20 10.04 6.67
CA VAL A 202 -19.24 10.15 7.77
C VAL A 202 -19.84 9.60 9.07
N TYR A 203 -19.13 8.69 9.73
CA TYR A 203 -19.44 8.21 11.08
C TYR A 203 -18.77 9.16 12.06
N ASN A 204 -19.58 9.95 12.77
CA ASN A 204 -19.18 10.85 13.85
C ASN A 204 -18.21 11.98 13.43
N ALA A 205 -18.79 13.09 12.95
CA ALA A 205 -18.07 14.33 12.65
C ALA A 205 -17.62 15.15 13.88
N TRP A 206 -17.59 14.54 15.08
CA TRP A 206 -17.26 15.20 16.35
C TRP A 206 -16.46 14.27 17.27
N LEU A 207 -15.17 14.09 16.95
CA LEU A 207 -14.09 13.76 17.88
C LEU A 207 -12.81 14.42 17.37
#